data_AF-X1KPH8-F1
#
_entry.id   AF-X1KPH8-F1
#
_cell.length_a   1.000
_cell.length_b   1.000
_cell.length_c   1.000
_cell.angle_alpha   90.00
_cell.angle_beta   90.00
_cell.angle_gamma   90.00
#
_symmetry.space_group_name_H-M   'P 1'
#
loop_
_entity.id
_entity.type
_entity.pdbx_description
1 polymer ?
#
loop_
_entity_poly.entity_id
_entity_poly.type
_entity_poly.pdbx_seq_one_letter_code
_entity_poly.pdbx_strand_id
1 'polypeptide(L)'
;MAKLAIYYEQDDAGKDTGRVQVVDEDEDLVLETYDTETEAEAAMATIQAIDDRNAKIKAEYLEWEKACLANHKISQDDLRVYLANVVIL
;
A
#
# COMPACT_ATOMS: atom_id res chain seq x y z
N MET A 1 -4.19 -2.27 5.66
CA MET A 1 -4.17 -2.97 4.36
C MET A 1 -5.39 -2.47 3.64
N ALA A 2 -5.23 -2.02 2.40
CA ALA A 2 -6.37 -1.67 1.56
C ALA A 2 -7.25 -2.91 1.35
N LYS A 3 -8.56 -2.73 1.31
CA LYS A 3 -9.49 -3.81 0.99
C LYS A 3 -9.67 -3.88 -0.52
N LEU A 4 -9.00 -4.83 -1.16
CA LEU A 4 -9.05 -4.98 -2.62
C LEU A 4 -10.17 -5.92 -3.07
N ALA A 5 -10.86 -5.55 -4.16
CA ALA A 5 -11.88 -6.38 -4.81
C ALA A 5 -11.74 -6.37 -6.34
N ILE A 6 -12.34 -7.36 -6.98
CA ILE A 6 -12.46 -7.45 -8.44
C ILE A 6 -13.92 -7.26 -8.83
N TYR A 7 -14.17 -6.33 -9.75
CA TYR A 7 -15.50 -6.09 -10.34
C TYR A 7 -15.44 -6.15 -11.87
N TYR A 8 -16.55 -6.51 -12.51
CA TYR A 8 -16.65 -6.35 -13.97
C TYR A 8 -16.88 -4.87 -14.28
N GLU A 9 -16.11 -4.34 -15.22
CA GLU A 9 -16.30 -2.97 -15.70
C GLU A 9 -17.66 -2.85 -16.39
N GLN A 10 -18.39 -1.79 -16.07
CA GLN A 10 -19.66 -1.45 -16.70
C GLN A 10 -19.53 -0.15 -17.48
N ASP A 11 -20.20 -0.08 -18.64
CA ASP A 11 -20.36 1.16 -19.40
C ASP A 11 -21.34 2.14 -18.71
N ASP A 12 -21.49 3.35 -19.27
CA ASP A 12 -22.42 4.37 -18.75
C ASP A 12 -23.89 3.91 -18.72
N ALA A 13 -24.23 2.82 -19.42
CA ALA A 13 -25.56 2.22 -19.44
C ALA A 13 -25.69 1.03 -18.47
N GLY A 14 -24.64 0.74 -17.68
CA GLY A 14 -24.60 -0.36 -16.73
C GLY A 14 -24.40 -1.74 -17.37
N LYS A 15 -23.84 -1.81 -18.58
CA LYS A 15 -23.56 -3.07 -19.28
C LYS A 15 -22.11 -3.48 -19.12
N ASP A 16 -21.89 -4.75 -18.83
CA ASP A 16 -20.55 -5.32 -18.72
C ASP A 16 -19.79 -5.19 -20.05
N THR A 17 -18.59 -4.61 -19.98
CA THR A 17 -17.71 -4.41 -21.15
C THR A 17 -16.89 -5.64 -21.49
N GLY A 18 -16.88 -6.63 -20.59
CA GLY A 18 -16.02 -7.82 -20.64
C GLY A 18 -14.65 -7.62 -19.98
N ARG A 19 -14.33 -6.40 -19.53
CA ARG A 19 -13.12 -6.11 -18.76
C ARG A 19 -13.39 -6.21 -17.26
N VAL A 20 -12.33 -6.39 -16.48
CA VAL A 20 -12.39 -6.53 -15.02
C VAL A 20 -11.53 -5.47 -14.35
N GLN A 21 -11.94 -4.98 -13.19
CA GLN A 21 -11.33 -3.88 -12.47
C GLN A 21 -10.86 -4.36 -11.12
N VAL A 22 -9.63 -4.03 -10.75
CA VAL A 22 -9.15 -4.14 -9.36
C VAL A 22 -9.45 -2.81 -8.67
N VAL A 23 -10.19 -2.87 -7.58
CA VAL A 23 -10.73 -1.71 -6.86
C VAL A 23 -10.25 -1.74 -5.43
N ASP A 24 -9.84 -0.58 -4.92
CA ASP A 24 -9.73 -0.32 -3.49
C ASP A 24 -11.11 0.04 -2.95
N GLU A 25 -11.73 -0.89 -2.22
CA GLU A 25 -13.07 -0.72 -1.64
C GLU A 25 -13.10 0.35 -0.54
N ASP A 26 -11.98 0.64 0.12
CA ASP A 26 -11.94 1.64 1.18
C ASP A 26 -11.96 3.07 0.60
N GLU A 27 -11.31 3.25 -0.56
CA GLU A 27 -11.23 4.54 -1.26
C GLU A 27 -12.26 4.68 -2.41
N ASP A 28 -13.06 3.65 -2.68
CA ASP A 28 -13.96 3.55 -3.85
C ASP A 28 -13.23 3.91 -5.15
N LEU A 29 -11.99 3.41 -5.29
CA LEU A 29 -11.06 3.80 -6.33
C LEU A 29 -10.70 2.60 -7.20
N VAL A 30 -10.94 2.73 -8.52
CA VAL A 30 -10.40 1.79 -9.50
C VAL A 30 -8.89 1.98 -9.59
N LEU A 31 -8.13 0.96 -9.21
CA LEU A 31 -6.68 0.96 -9.31
C LEU A 31 -6.23 0.67 -10.74
N GLU A 32 -6.78 -0.39 -11.34
CA GLU A 32 -6.46 -0.78 -12.70
C GLU A 32 -7.56 -1.65 -13.33
N THR A 33 -7.59 -1.74 -14.66
CA THR A 33 -8.56 -2.50 -15.45
C THR A 33 -7.82 -3.46 -16.40
N TYR A 34 -8.28 -4.71 -16.49
CA TYR A 34 -7.66 -5.79 -17.25
C TYR A 34 -8.67 -6.48 -18.17
N ASP A 35 -8.17 -7.16 -19.20
CA ASP A 35 -9.01 -7.87 -20.17
C ASP A 35 -9.49 -9.24 -19.64
N THR A 36 -8.80 -9.80 -18.64
CA THR A 36 -9.14 -11.12 -18.08
C THR A 36 -9.13 -11.13 -16.56
N GLU A 37 -9.98 -11.99 -15.97
CA GLU A 37 -10.05 -12.20 -14.52
C GLU A 37 -8.71 -12.71 -13.96
N THR A 38 -8.03 -13.60 -14.69
CA THR A 38 -6.71 -14.11 -14.27
C THR A 38 -5.64 -13.03 -14.18
N GLU A 39 -5.64 -12.05 -15.09
CA GLU A 39 -4.73 -10.89 -15.00
C GLU A 39 -5.06 -10.00 -13.79
N ALA A 40 -6.34 -9.73 -13.56
CA ALA A 40 -6.79 -8.96 -12.40
C ALA A 40 -6.46 -9.66 -11.07
N GLU A 41 -6.64 -10.97 -10.98
CA GLU A 41 -6.27 -11.76 -9.79
C GLU A 41 -4.76 -11.71 -9.52
N ALA A 42 -3.94 -11.87 -10.57
CA ALA A 42 -2.48 -11.80 -10.44
C ALA A 42 -2.02 -10.40 -10.01
N ALA A 43 -2.64 -9.35 -10.57
CA ALA A 43 -2.35 -7.98 -10.18
C ALA A 43 -2.78 -7.69 -8.74
N MET A 44 -4.00 -8.08 -8.34
CA MET A 44 -4.51 -7.94 -6.98
C MET A 44 -3.59 -8.63 -5.97
N ALA A 45 -3.15 -9.86 -6.25
CA ALA A 45 -2.19 -10.57 -5.40
C ALA A 45 -0.84 -9.81 -5.28
N THR A 46 -0.38 -9.21 -6.38
CA THR A 46 0.86 -8.41 -6.38
C THR A 46 0.72 -7.14 -5.53
N ILE A 47 -0.39 -6.42 -5.67
CA ILE A 47 -0.68 -5.20 -4.90
C ILE A 47 -0.75 -5.56 -3.42
N GLN A 48 -1.50 -6.60 -3.05
CA GLN A 48 -1.60 -7.05 -1.67
C GLN A 48 -0.24 -7.43 -1.07
N ALA A 49 0.61 -8.14 -1.84
CA ALA A 49 1.95 -8.50 -1.37
C ALA A 49 2.87 -7.28 -1.14
N ILE A 50 2.74 -6.25 -1.97
CA ILE A 50 3.47 -4.98 -1.79
C ILE A 50 2.98 -4.26 -0.53
N ASP A 51 1.68 -4.20 -0.31
CA ASP A 51 1.07 -3.59 0.86
C ASP A 51 1.48 -4.29 2.15
N ASP A 52 1.43 -5.62 2.17
CA ASP A 52 1.87 -6.43 3.31
C ASP A 52 3.35 -6.23 3.60
N ARG A 53 4.19 -6.19 2.56
CA ARG A 53 5.62 -5.90 2.69
C ARG A 53 5.84 -4.50 3.29
N ASN A 54 5.14 -3.49 2.77
CA ASN A 54 5.27 -2.11 3.24
C ASN A 54 4.78 -1.97 4.69
N ALA A 55 3.69 -2.65 5.06
CA ALA A 55 3.18 -2.69 6.43
C ALA A 55 4.20 -3.33 7.40
N LYS A 56 4.83 -4.43 6.99
CA LYS A 56 5.90 -5.07 7.76
C LYS A 56 7.10 -4.14 7.94
N ILE A 57 7.58 -3.53 6.86
CA ILE A 57 8.69 -2.56 6.90
C ILE A 57 8.35 -1.43 7.87
N LYS A 58 7.16 -0.84 7.77
CA LYS A 58 6.72 0.24 8.66
C LYS A 58 6.69 -0.19 10.13
N ALA A 59 6.27 -1.41 10.43
CA ALA A 59 6.29 -1.96 11.78
C ALA A 59 7.72 -2.10 12.31
N GLU A 60 8.63 -2.66 11.51
CA GLU A 60 10.06 -2.79 11.85
C GLU A 60 10.72 -1.42 12.08
N TYR A 61 10.44 -0.44 11.22
CA TYR A 61 10.91 0.95 11.40
C TYR A 61 10.39 1.57 12.70
N LEU A 62 9.13 1.35 13.06
CA LEU A 62 8.55 1.86 14.30
C LEU A 62 9.18 1.22 15.54
N GLU A 63 9.49 -0.07 15.49
CA GLU A 63 10.21 -0.75 16.56
C GLU A 63 11.64 -0.23 16.71
N TRP A 64 12.34 -0.03 15.60
CA TRP A 64 13.67 0.58 15.57
C TRP A 64 13.64 2.02 16.13
N GLU A 65 12.66 2.84 15.73
CA GLU A 65 12.48 4.21 16.22
C GLU A 65 12.32 4.22 17.75
N LYS A 66 11.44 3.37 18.28
CA LYS A 66 11.24 3.22 19.74
C LYS A 66 12.51 2.78 20.45
N ALA A 67 13.27 1.84 19.89
CA ALA A 67 14.53 1.37 20.46
C ALA A 67 15.59 2.49 20.48
N CYS A 68 15.69 3.30 19.42
CA CYS A 68 16.60 4.45 19.36
C CYS A 68 16.25 5.51 20.41
N LEU A 69 14.97 5.88 20.54
CA LEU A 69 14.51 6.83 21.57
C LEU A 69 14.84 6.33 22.98
N ALA A 70 14.61 5.05 23.26
CA ALA A 70 14.87 4.44 24.56
C ALA A 70 16.37 4.35 24.90
N ASN A 71 17.20 3.91 23.95
CA ASN A 71 18.64 3.71 24.18
C ASN A 71 19.41 5.03 24.30
N HIS A 72 19.04 6.03 23.50
CA HIS A 72 19.79 7.29 23.44
C HIS A 72 19.19 8.39 24.33
N LYS A 73 18.03 8.14 24.97
CA LYS A 73 17.30 9.14 25.77
C LYS A 73 17.05 10.45 25.01
N ILE A 74 16.89 10.35 23.70
CA ILE A 74 16.65 11.48 22.81
C ILE A 74 15.14 11.65 22.58
N SER A 75 14.72 12.87 22.27
CA SER A 75 13.34 13.13 21.88
C SER A 75 13.07 12.72 20.44
N GLN A 76 11.79 12.65 20.04
CA GLN A 76 11.41 12.37 18.65
C GLN A 76 11.91 13.47 17.69
N ASP A 77 11.98 14.72 18.16
CA ASP A 77 12.49 15.83 17.35
C ASP A 77 14.00 15.72 17.13
N ASP A 78 14.76 15.28 18.15
CA ASP A 78 16.20 15.01 18.01
C ASP A 78 16.46 13.87 17.00
N LEU A 79 15.63 12.82 17.05
CA LEU A 79 15.72 11.70 16.10
C LEU A 79 15.39 12.13 14.66
N ARG A 80 14.39 12.99 14.47
CA ARG A 80 14.05 13.58 13.15
C ARG A 80 15.22 14.39 12.58
N VAL A 81 15.86 15.22 13.41
CA VAL A 81 17.05 16.00 13.01
C VAL A 81 18.19 15.06 12.62
N TYR A 82 18.42 13.98 13.37
CA TYR A 82 19.44 12.99 13.04
C TYR A 82 19.15 12.28 11.71
N LEU A 83 17.92 11.78 11.52
CA LEU A 83 17.52 11.11 10.27
C LEU A 83 17.60 12.02 9.05
N ALA A 84 17.17 13.28 9.17
CA ALA A 84 17.28 14.25 8.09
C ALA A 84 18.74 14.56 7.70
N ASN A 85 19.66 14.51 8.65
CA ASN A 85 21.09 14.77 8.40
C ASN A 85 21.87 13.52 7.93
N VAL A 86 21.44 12.31 8.29
CA VAL A 86 22.12 11.05 7.90
C VAL A 86 21.71 10.57 6.50
N VAL A 87 20.54 10.96 6.00
CA VAL A 87 20.06 10.61 4.64
C VAL A 87 20.70 11.50 3.55
N ILE A 88 21.45 12.55 3.90
CA ILE A 88 22.26 13.36 2.98
C ILE A 88 23.73 12.90 3.06
N LEU A 89 24.04 11.70 2.58
CA LEU A 89 25.41 11.24 2.29
C LEU A 89 25.39 10.27 1.10
#